data_AF-A0A8T8WGJ4-F1
#
_entry.id   AF-A0A8T8WGJ4-F1
#
_cell.length_a   1.000
_cell.length_b   1.000
_cell.length_c   1.000
_cell.angle_alpha   90.00
_cell.angle_beta   90.00
_cell.angle_gamma   90.00
#
_symmetry.space_group_name_H-M   'P 1'
#
loop_
_entity.id
_entity.type
_entity.pdbx_description
1 polymer ?
#
loop_
_entity_poly.entity_id
_entity_poly.type
_entity_poly.pdbx_seq_one_letter_code
_entity_poly.pdbx_strand_id
1 'polypeptide(L)'
;MDYAVGVSVFLLVVAFVFAFAPSLTAPFTGDATDAVVVADRSADRVANDLLVENPARPTVLNATCTQAFFDTDGPDRSDDCRYDANATDLKGALGVISPARTVNVTVVDDGSTLAAGPSPPRDADVSVARRAVLLDGSDATVVVRVW
;
A
#
# COMPACT_ATOMS: atom_id res chain seq x y z
N MET A 1 41.67 -7.84 42.49
CA MET A 1 40.86 -8.81 41.72
C MET A 1 39.53 -8.22 41.26
N ASP A 2 39.09 -7.09 41.84
CA ASP A 2 37.81 -6.43 41.50
C ASP A 2 37.76 -5.84 40.08
N TYR A 3 38.90 -5.42 39.50
CA TYR A 3 38.95 -4.92 38.13
C TYR A 3 38.58 -5.99 37.09
N ALA A 4 39.12 -7.20 37.22
CA ALA A 4 38.84 -8.29 36.29
C ALA A 4 37.38 -8.75 36.38
N VAL A 5 36.82 -8.77 37.60
CA VAL A 5 35.40 -9.07 37.82
C VAL A 5 34.51 -7.98 37.20
N GLY A 6 34.85 -6.70 37.39
CA GLY A 6 34.13 -5.59 36.77
C GLY A 6 34.14 -5.63 35.24
N VAL A 7 35.30 -5.86 34.63
CA VAL A 7 35.42 -6.01 33.17
C VAL A 7 34.63 -7.23 32.66
N SER A 8 34.65 -8.36 33.38
CA SER A 8 33.90 -9.56 32.97
C SER A 8 32.38 -9.33 32.99
N VAL A 9 31.87 -8.72 34.05
CA VAL A 9 30.44 -8.40 34.18
C VAL A 9 30.01 -7.37 33.14
N PHE A 10 30.84 -6.34 32.92
CA PHE A 10 30.57 -5.33 31.89
C PHE A 10 30.46 -5.95 30.50
N LEU A 11 31.42 -6.80 30.11
CA LEU A 11 31.39 -7.47 28.81
C LEU A 11 30.20 -8.43 28.67
N LEU A 12 29.80 -9.11 29.74
CA LEU A 12 28.61 -9.97 29.74
C LEU A 12 27.34 -9.16 29.46
N VAL A 13 27.16 -8.03 30.15
CA VAL A 13 26.01 -7.14 29.92
C VAL A 13 26.00 -6.60 28.49
N VAL A 14 27.14 -6.16 27.96
CA VAL A 14 27.25 -5.67 26.57
C VAL A 14 26.90 -6.77 25.58
N ALA A 15 27.40 -7.99 25.76
CA ALA A 15 27.06 -9.12 24.91
C ALA A 15 25.55 -9.43 24.94
N PHE A 16 24.92 -9.35 26.12
CA PHE A 16 23.48 -9.50 26.27
C PHE A 16 22.71 -8.39 25.54
N VAL A 17 23.13 -7.12 25.66
CA VAL A 17 22.50 -6.01 24.94
C VAL A 17 22.54 -6.25 23.43
N PHE A 18 23.68 -6.64 22.86
CA PHE A 18 23.76 -6.92 21.42
C PHE A 18 22.96 -8.14 20.98
N ALA A 19 22.79 -9.14 21.85
CA ALA A 19 21.97 -10.31 21.56
C ALA A 19 20.46 -10.01 21.58
N PHE A 20 20.00 -9.15 22.50
CA PHE A 20 18.57 -8.92 22.72
C PHE A 20 18.04 -7.63 22.08
N ALA A 21 18.84 -6.57 21.95
CA ALA A 21 18.41 -5.31 21.35
C ALA A 21 17.78 -5.44 19.95
N PRO A 22 18.30 -6.28 19.02
CA PRO A 22 17.70 -6.45 17.69
C PRO A 22 16.26 -6.98 17.72
N SER A 23 15.94 -7.83 18.72
CA SER A 23 14.59 -8.41 18.86
C SER A 23 13.54 -7.35 19.26
N LEU A 24 13.96 -6.29 19.93
CA LEU A 24 13.08 -5.18 20.32
C LEU A 24 12.72 -4.27 19.13
N THR A 25 13.58 -4.19 18.12
CA THR A 25 13.34 -3.36 16.92
C THR A 25 12.73 -4.13 15.76
N ALA A 26 12.84 -5.46 15.75
CA ALA A 26 12.25 -6.35 14.75
C ALA A 26 10.79 -6.01 14.34
N PRO A 27 9.85 -5.71 15.25
CA PRO A 27 8.48 -5.36 14.85
C PRO A 27 8.35 -4.03 14.09
N PHE A 28 9.39 -3.18 14.09
CA PHE A 28 9.38 -1.85 13.46
C PHE A 28 10.25 -1.76 12.20
N THR A 29 11.07 -2.78 11.93
CA THR A 29 12.01 -2.80 10.80
C THR A 29 11.75 -3.94 9.82
N GLY A 30 10.66 -4.67 10.00
CA GLY A 30 10.31 -5.84 9.20
C GLY A 30 9.52 -5.51 7.93
N ASP A 31 9.43 -6.49 7.04
CA ASP A 31 8.63 -6.43 5.79
C ASP A 31 7.16 -6.02 6.02
N ALA A 32 6.60 -6.38 7.18
CA ALA A 32 5.24 -6.00 7.56
C ALA A 32 5.06 -4.46 7.62
N THR A 33 6.05 -3.71 8.12
CA THR A 33 5.97 -2.24 8.14
C THR A 33 6.09 -1.62 6.74
N ASP A 34 6.85 -2.24 5.84
CA ASP A 34 6.95 -1.79 4.45
C ASP A 34 5.62 -2.00 3.69
N ALA A 35 4.97 -3.16 3.85
CA ALA A 35 3.67 -3.45 3.25
C ALA A 35 2.58 -2.46 3.69
N VAL A 36 2.57 -2.05 4.96
CA VAL A 36 1.65 -1.01 5.47
C VAL A 36 1.87 0.33 4.78
N VAL A 37 3.14 0.77 4.65
CA VAL A 37 3.48 2.05 4.00
C VAL A 37 3.14 2.02 2.51
N VAL A 38 3.41 0.90 1.83
CA VAL A 38 3.05 0.73 0.42
C VAL A 38 1.54 0.75 0.23
N ALA A 39 0.77 0.07 1.10
CA ALA A 39 -0.69 0.09 1.04
C ALA A 39 -1.25 1.49 1.23
N ASP A 40 -0.75 2.23 2.23
CA ASP A 40 -1.21 3.58 2.56
C ASP A 40 -0.92 4.58 1.44
N ARG A 41 0.33 4.63 0.95
CA ARG A 41 0.71 5.48 -0.19
C ARG A 41 -0.04 5.13 -1.47
N SER A 42 -0.26 3.84 -1.72
CA SER A 42 -1.04 3.39 -2.88
C SER A 42 -2.50 3.83 -2.76
N ALA A 43 -3.10 3.73 -1.57
CA ALA A 43 -4.46 4.18 -1.33
C ALA A 43 -4.60 5.70 -1.51
N ASP A 44 -3.65 6.49 -1.01
CA ASP A 44 -3.60 7.93 -1.25
C ASP A 44 -3.41 8.27 -2.73
N ARG A 45 -2.49 7.58 -3.41
CA ARG A 45 -2.23 7.77 -4.84
C ARG A 45 -3.47 7.49 -5.67
N VAL A 46 -4.24 6.44 -5.36
CA VAL A 46 -5.51 6.15 -6.04
C VAL A 46 -6.58 7.19 -5.71
N ALA A 47 -6.82 7.46 -4.42
CA ALA A 47 -7.97 8.23 -3.95
C ALA A 47 -7.81 9.76 -4.09
N ASN A 48 -6.58 10.26 -4.11
CA ASN A 48 -6.30 11.70 -4.07
C ASN A 48 -5.60 12.23 -5.32
N ASP A 49 -5.19 11.38 -6.26
CA ASP A 49 -4.34 11.81 -7.37
C ASP A 49 -4.64 11.12 -8.72
N LEU A 50 -4.53 9.79 -8.81
CA LEU A 50 -4.71 9.05 -10.07
C LEU A 50 -6.13 9.15 -10.64
N LEU A 51 -7.12 8.95 -9.76
CA LEU A 51 -8.52 8.76 -10.18
C LEU A 51 -9.39 9.98 -9.87
N VAL A 52 -8.82 11.07 -9.31
CA VAL A 52 -9.61 12.24 -8.96
C VAL A 52 -10.08 13.00 -10.19
N GLU A 53 -11.30 13.51 -10.13
CA GLU A 53 -11.86 14.41 -11.15
C GLU A 53 -11.09 15.74 -11.20
N ASN A 54 -10.75 16.27 -10.03
CA ASN A 54 -10.04 17.53 -9.90
C ASN A 54 -9.05 17.47 -8.73
N PRO A 55 -7.77 17.84 -8.91
CA PRO A 55 -6.78 17.83 -7.84
C PRO A 55 -7.08 18.83 -6.71
N ALA A 56 -7.96 19.81 -6.95
CA ALA A 56 -8.49 20.68 -5.90
C ALA A 56 -9.61 20.02 -5.06
N ARG A 57 -10.11 18.84 -5.47
CA ARG A 57 -11.14 18.05 -4.78
C ARG A 57 -10.64 16.61 -4.57
N PRO A 58 -9.71 16.38 -3.62
CA PRO A 58 -9.29 15.02 -3.29
C PRO A 58 -10.48 14.18 -2.84
N THR A 59 -10.39 12.86 -2.97
CA THR A 59 -11.47 11.89 -2.67
C THR A 59 -12.73 12.00 -3.53
N VAL A 60 -12.76 12.86 -4.56
CA VAL A 60 -13.84 12.88 -5.56
C VAL A 60 -13.31 12.29 -6.85
N LEU A 61 -13.71 11.05 -7.14
CA LEU A 61 -13.23 10.29 -8.28
C LEU A 61 -13.98 10.63 -9.55
N ASN A 62 -13.27 10.64 -10.68
CA ASN A 62 -13.87 10.71 -12.00
C ASN A 62 -14.38 9.32 -12.38
N ALA A 63 -15.68 9.17 -12.62
CA ALA A 63 -16.28 7.86 -12.90
C ALA A 63 -15.76 7.22 -14.19
N THR A 64 -15.68 7.98 -15.28
CA THR A 64 -15.18 7.50 -16.58
C THR A 64 -13.73 7.03 -16.48
N CYS A 65 -12.85 7.83 -15.88
CA CYS A 65 -11.45 7.48 -15.70
C CYS A 65 -11.25 6.35 -14.70
N THR A 66 -12.09 6.27 -13.65
CA THR A 66 -12.06 5.15 -12.71
C THR A 66 -12.42 3.86 -13.45
N GLN A 67 -13.51 3.84 -14.23
CA GLN A 67 -13.89 2.66 -14.99
C GLN A 67 -12.82 2.27 -16.02
N ALA A 68 -12.30 3.23 -16.78
CA ALA A 68 -11.25 3.01 -17.76
C ALA A 68 -9.92 2.54 -17.13
N PHE A 69 -9.62 2.95 -15.90
CA PHE A 69 -8.44 2.48 -15.18
C PHE A 69 -8.52 0.96 -14.91
N PHE A 70 -9.70 0.46 -14.55
CA PHE A 70 -9.91 -0.96 -14.23
C PHE A 70 -10.24 -1.82 -15.46
N ASP A 71 -10.52 -1.22 -16.61
CA ASP A 71 -10.75 -1.93 -17.88
C ASP A 71 -9.43 -2.36 -18.51
N THR A 72 -8.96 -3.57 -18.15
CA THR A 72 -7.69 -4.13 -18.65
C THR A 72 -7.74 -4.61 -20.10
N ASP A 73 -8.94 -4.71 -20.69
CA ASP A 73 -9.14 -5.08 -22.09
C ASP A 73 -9.25 -3.84 -23.00
N GLY A 74 -9.38 -2.64 -22.41
CA GLY A 74 -9.46 -1.35 -23.07
C GLY A 74 -8.09 -0.74 -23.42
N PRO A 75 -8.09 0.43 -24.07
CA PRO A 75 -6.86 1.18 -24.33
C PRO A 75 -6.20 1.61 -23.00
N ASP A 76 -4.86 1.69 -22.99
CA ASP A 76 -4.07 1.99 -21.79
C ASP A 76 -4.47 3.30 -21.09
N ARG A 77 -5.05 4.26 -21.84
CA ARG A 77 -5.44 5.59 -21.32
C ARG A 77 -6.40 6.31 -22.27
N SER A 78 -7.35 7.09 -21.73
CA SER A 78 -7.98 8.20 -22.45
C SER A 78 -7.28 9.53 -22.13
N ASP A 79 -7.20 10.44 -23.09
CA ASP A 79 -6.43 11.70 -22.98
C ASP A 79 -6.80 12.56 -21.76
N ASP A 80 -8.04 12.48 -21.28
CA ASP A 80 -8.57 13.27 -20.17
C ASP A 80 -8.25 12.71 -18.77
N CYS A 81 -7.70 11.49 -18.66
CA CYS A 81 -7.39 10.89 -17.36
C CYS A 81 -6.07 11.39 -16.77
N ARG A 82 -5.74 11.05 -15.52
CA ARG A 82 -4.54 11.58 -14.83
C ARG A 82 -3.43 10.56 -14.61
N TYR A 83 -3.63 9.33 -15.05
CA TYR A 83 -2.68 8.23 -14.90
C TYR A 83 -1.96 7.91 -16.21
N ASP A 84 -0.66 7.62 -16.17
CA ASP A 84 0.11 7.25 -17.37
C ASP A 84 0.01 5.75 -17.71
N ALA A 85 -0.43 4.94 -16.74
CA ALA A 85 -0.68 3.50 -16.88
C ALA A 85 -1.96 3.12 -16.14
N ASN A 86 -2.72 2.16 -16.70
CA ASN A 86 -3.95 1.63 -16.10
C ASN A 86 -3.67 0.38 -15.24
N ALA A 87 -4.72 -0.36 -14.86
CA ALA A 87 -4.63 -1.56 -14.04
C ALA A 87 -3.82 -2.71 -14.66
N THR A 88 -3.55 -2.71 -15.97
CA THR A 88 -2.70 -3.71 -16.63
C THR A 88 -1.25 -3.62 -16.11
N ASP A 89 -0.77 -2.43 -15.79
CA ASP A 89 0.46 -2.19 -15.03
C ASP A 89 0.15 -1.50 -13.69
N LEU A 90 -0.59 -2.20 -12.83
CA LEU A 90 -1.01 -1.68 -11.53
C LEU A 90 0.17 -1.21 -10.66
N LYS A 91 1.29 -1.93 -10.66
CA LYS A 91 2.46 -1.55 -9.85
C LYS A 91 3.10 -0.27 -10.39
N GLY A 92 3.24 -0.14 -11.71
CA GLY A 92 3.72 1.08 -12.35
C GLY A 92 2.82 2.28 -12.05
N ALA A 93 1.50 2.11 -12.19
CA ALA A 93 0.51 3.15 -11.90
C ALA A 93 0.59 3.66 -10.45
N LEU A 94 0.83 2.74 -9.49
CA LEU A 94 0.95 3.05 -8.06
C LEU A 94 2.36 3.47 -7.63
N GLY A 95 3.36 3.38 -8.51
CA GLY A 95 4.76 3.64 -8.18
C GLY A 95 5.39 2.61 -7.22
N VAL A 96 4.89 1.37 -7.23
CA VAL A 96 5.39 0.29 -6.37
C VAL A 96 6.59 -0.38 -7.02
N ILE A 97 7.79 -0.05 -6.53
CA ILE A 97 9.07 -0.50 -7.10
C ILE A 97 9.44 -1.91 -6.62
N SER A 98 9.00 -2.31 -5.43
CA SER A 98 9.40 -3.59 -4.84
C SER A 98 8.87 -4.77 -5.66
N PRO A 99 9.74 -5.64 -6.20
CA PRO A 99 9.29 -6.81 -6.95
C PRO A 99 8.62 -7.84 -6.05
N ALA A 100 8.97 -7.87 -4.76
CA ALA A 100 8.48 -8.83 -3.78
C ALA A 100 7.05 -8.55 -3.29
N ARG A 101 6.55 -7.31 -3.43
CA ARG A 101 5.20 -6.94 -3.00
C ARG A 101 4.19 -7.22 -4.09
N THR A 102 3.03 -7.71 -3.76
CA THR A 102 1.87 -7.79 -4.64
C THR A 102 0.82 -6.81 -4.16
N VAL A 103 0.09 -6.20 -5.10
CA VAL A 103 -0.91 -5.19 -4.77
C VAL A 103 -2.24 -5.55 -5.41
N ASN A 104 -3.31 -5.32 -4.67
CA ASN A 104 -4.68 -5.39 -5.13
C ASN A 104 -5.37 -4.08 -4.77
N VAL A 105 -6.07 -3.49 -5.74
CA VAL A 105 -6.89 -2.30 -5.52
C VAL A 105 -8.33 -2.68 -5.85
N THR A 106 -9.24 -2.37 -4.93
CA THR A 106 -10.67 -2.53 -5.15
C THR A 106 -11.39 -1.23 -4.82
N VAL A 107 -12.29 -0.79 -5.69
CA VAL A 107 -13.25 0.27 -5.40
C VAL A 107 -14.60 -0.39 -5.20
N VAL A 108 -15.20 -0.18 -4.03
CA VAL A 108 -16.48 -0.78 -3.64
C VAL A 108 -17.49 0.34 -3.46
N ASP A 109 -18.61 0.25 -4.16
CA ASP A 109 -19.78 1.12 -4.03
C ASP A 109 -21.02 0.24 -3.79
N ASP A 110 -22.16 0.82 -3.44
CA ASP A 110 -23.39 0.13 -3.00
C ASP A 110 -23.95 -0.89 -4.02
N GLY A 111 -23.56 -0.78 -5.30
CA GLY A 111 -24.02 -1.68 -6.36
C GLY A 111 -22.92 -2.29 -7.24
N SER A 112 -21.65 -1.93 -7.04
CA SER A 112 -20.59 -2.34 -7.95
C SER A 112 -19.23 -2.53 -7.25
N THR A 113 -18.37 -3.32 -7.88
CA THR A 113 -16.99 -3.51 -7.43
C THR A 113 -16.07 -3.49 -8.65
N LEU A 114 -15.11 -2.58 -8.64
CA LEU A 114 -14.00 -2.55 -9.57
C LEU A 114 -12.78 -3.11 -8.87
N ALA A 115 -12.02 -3.99 -9.54
CA ALA A 115 -10.90 -4.69 -8.93
C ALA A 115 -9.72 -4.81 -9.91
N ALA A 116 -8.53 -4.50 -9.43
CA ALA A 116 -7.27 -4.65 -10.16
C ALA A 116 -6.25 -5.41 -9.31
N GLY A 117 -5.42 -6.21 -9.99
CA GLY A 117 -4.42 -7.06 -9.35
C GLY A 117 -5.01 -8.37 -8.79
N PRO A 118 -4.15 -9.35 -8.48
CA PRO A 118 -4.59 -10.65 -7.97
C PRO A 118 -5.28 -10.51 -6.61
N SER A 119 -6.11 -11.47 -6.22
CA SER A 119 -6.61 -11.53 -4.85
C SER A 119 -5.52 -12.08 -3.91
N PRO A 120 -5.40 -11.58 -2.67
CA PRO A 120 -4.46 -12.14 -1.71
C PRO A 120 -4.72 -13.64 -1.45
N PRO A 121 -3.67 -14.46 -1.33
CA PRO A 121 -3.79 -15.83 -0.82
C PRO A 121 -4.42 -15.86 0.58
N ARG A 122 -5.07 -16.98 0.93
CA ARG A 122 -5.79 -17.10 2.22
C ARG A 122 -4.86 -17.07 3.44
N ASP A 123 -3.60 -17.40 3.25
CA ASP A 123 -2.55 -17.55 4.26
C ASP A 123 -1.49 -16.44 4.18
N ALA A 124 -1.67 -15.45 3.31
CA ALA A 124 -0.77 -14.30 3.21
C ALA A 124 -0.94 -13.36 4.41
N ASP A 125 0.16 -12.74 4.83
CA ASP A 125 0.12 -11.57 5.70
C ASP A 125 -0.22 -10.34 4.86
N VAL A 126 -1.39 -9.75 5.08
CA VAL A 126 -1.95 -8.70 4.22
C VAL A 126 -2.08 -7.39 4.98
N SER A 127 -1.38 -6.37 4.49
CA SER A 127 -1.58 -4.99 4.90
C SER A 127 -2.70 -4.35 4.10
N VAL A 128 -3.63 -3.67 4.77
CA VAL A 128 -4.81 -3.07 4.14
C VAL A 128 -4.91 -1.58 4.47
N ALA A 129 -5.07 -0.76 3.44
CA ALA A 129 -5.41 0.66 3.57
C ALA A 129 -6.76 0.94 2.92
N ARG A 130 -7.55 1.84 3.51
CA ARG A 130 -8.87 2.24 3.02
C ARG A 130 -8.98 3.75 2.90
N ARG A 131 -9.74 4.23 1.91
CA ARG A 131 -10.14 5.64 1.75
C ARG A 131 -11.61 5.71 1.38
N ALA A 132 -12.36 6.53 2.09
CA ALA A 132 -13.71 6.92 1.68
C ALA A 132 -13.58 7.94 0.54
N VAL A 133 -14.38 7.76 -0.51
CA VAL A 133 -14.38 8.61 -1.70
C VAL A 133 -15.81 8.81 -2.20
N LEU A 134 -16.01 9.81 -3.05
CA LEU A 134 -17.21 9.99 -3.84
C LEU A 134 -16.96 9.52 -5.26
N LEU A 135 -17.82 8.65 -5.79
CA LEU A 135 -17.80 8.17 -7.17
C LEU A 135 -19.20 8.39 -7.75
N ASP A 136 -19.31 9.17 -8.83
CA ASP A 136 -20.61 9.58 -9.40
C ASP A 136 -21.58 10.20 -8.37
N GLY A 137 -21.03 10.85 -7.34
CA GLY A 137 -21.80 11.49 -6.26
C GLY A 137 -22.31 10.54 -5.18
N SER A 138 -21.97 9.25 -5.25
CA SER A 138 -22.28 8.24 -4.22
C SER A 138 -21.05 7.89 -3.39
N ASP A 139 -21.25 7.46 -2.15
CA ASP A 139 -20.17 7.05 -1.25
C ASP A 139 -19.58 5.70 -1.71
N ALA A 140 -18.29 5.70 -1.98
CA ALA A 140 -17.53 4.50 -2.31
C ALA A 140 -16.30 4.37 -1.40
N THR A 141 -15.72 3.17 -1.35
CA THR A 141 -14.50 2.89 -0.60
C THR A 141 -13.43 2.33 -1.52
N VAL A 142 -12.29 3.02 -1.60
CA VAL A 142 -11.06 2.47 -2.15
C VAL A 142 -10.42 1.60 -1.07
N VAL A 143 -10.12 0.35 -1.39
CA VAL A 143 -9.40 -0.60 -0.53
C VAL A 143 -8.18 -1.09 -1.27
N VAL A 144 -7.00 -0.86 -0.69
CA VAL A 144 -5.74 -1.36 -1.20
C VAL A 144 -5.23 -2.45 -0.26
N ARG A 145 -4.79 -3.57 -0.83
CA ARG A 145 -4.20 -4.70 -0.12
C ARG A 145 -2.80 -4.95 -0.66
N VAL A 146 -1.85 -5.16 0.23
CA VAL A 146 -0.45 -5.43 -0.10
C VAL A 146 0.04 -6.61 0.72
N TRP A 147 0.76 -7.53 0.07
CA TRP A 147 1.41 -8.70 0.68
C TRP A 147 2.71 -9.03 -0.05
#